data_AF-X1F1N3-F1
#
_entry.id   AF-X1F1N3-F1
#
_cell.length_a   1.000
_cell.length_b   1.000
_cell.length_c   1.000
_cell.angle_alpha   90.00
_cell.angle_beta   90.00
_cell.angle_gamma   90.00
#
_symmetry.space_group_name_H-M   'P 1'
#
loop_
_entity.id
_entity.type
_entity.pdbx_description
1 polymer ?
#
loop_
_entity_poly.entity_id
_entity_poly.type
_entity_poly.pdbx_seq_one_letter_code
_entity_poly.pdbx_strand_id
1 'polypeptide(L)' 'EFVEWKMMGEGTYVVGVEPGNCTAEGREKLRKEGTLEFLKPGEKKEFELEIGVLSGKEAIDRFKAEVKAI' A
#
# COMPACT_ATOMS: atom_id res chain seq x y z
N GLU A 1 -2.16 4.01 -5.16
CA GLU A 1 -0.72 3.86 -5.47
C GLU A 1 -0.11 2.97 -4.38
N PHE A 2 0.89 2.13 -4.71
CA PHE A 2 1.60 1.36 -3.70
C PHE A 2 2.83 2.14 -3.22
N VAL A 3 2.92 2.41 -1.93
CA VAL A 3 4.03 3.16 -1.33
C VAL A 3 4.91 2.21 -0.50
N GLU A 4 6.22 2.31 -0.71
CA GLU A 4 7.24 1.66 0.11
C GLU A 4 8.05 2.73 0.84
N TRP A 5 8.02 2.69 2.17
CA TRP A 5 8.82 3.59 3.03
C TRP A 5 9.94 2.81 3.70
N LYS A 6 11.15 3.39 3.76
CA LYS A 6 12.34 2.75 4.36
C LYS A 6 12.96 3.66 5.41
N MET A 7 12.98 3.19 6.65
CA MET A 7 13.76 3.78 7.73
C MET A 7 15.02 2.96 7.93
N MET A 8 16.14 3.47 7.41
CA MET A 8 17.44 2.79 7.42
C MET A 8 18.32 3.24 8.60
N GLY A 9 17.72 3.81 9.65
CA GLY A 9 18.43 4.33 10.81
C GLY A 9 18.98 3.21 11.69
N GLU A 10 20.15 3.46 12.29
CA GLU A 10 20.74 2.53 13.26
C GLU A 10 19.80 2.33 14.45
N GLY A 11 19.53 1.08 14.81
CA GLY A 11 18.59 0.74 15.89
C GLY A 11 17.11 0.94 15.54
N THR A 12 16.78 1.46 14.36
CA THR A 12 15.40 1.75 13.92
C THR A 12 15.13 1.24 12.50
N TYR A 13 15.72 0.11 12.12
CA TYR A 13 15.60 -0.46 10.78
C TYR A 13 14.20 -1.03 10.54
N VAL A 14 13.40 -0.37 9.71
CA VAL A 14 12.04 -0.82 9.37
C VAL A 14 11.70 -0.49 7.92
N VAL A 15 10.88 -1.35 7.31
CA VAL A 15 10.24 -1.11 6.03
C VAL A 15 8.73 -1.01 6.25
N GLY A 16 8.15 0.09 5.79
CA GLY A 16 6.71 0.30 5.69
C GLY A 16 6.22 -0.12 4.30
N VAL A 17 5.17 -0.94 4.29
CA VAL A 17 4.39 -1.25 3.09
C VAL A 17 3.04 -0.57 3.27
N GLU A 18 2.77 0.46 2.46
CA GLU A 18 1.68 1.42 2.69
C GLU A 18 0.69 1.39 1.51
N PRO A 19 -0.13 0.33 1.38
CA PRO A 19 -1.24 0.33 0.46
C PRO A 19 -2.28 1.36 0.93
N GLY A 20 -2.53 2.37 0.10
CA GLY A 20 -3.42 3.48 0.42
C GLY A 20 -4.40 3.77 -0.70
N ASN A 21 -5.54 4.37 -0.33
CA ASN A 21 -6.51 4.93 -1.27
C ASN A 21 -6.16 6.37 -1.71
N CYS A 22 -5.05 6.92 -1.22
CA CYS A 22 -4.50 8.21 -1.58
C CYS A 22 -2.98 8.12 -1.72
N THR A 23 -2.36 9.18 -2.23
CA THR A 23 -0.91 9.28 -2.33
C THR A 23 -0.32 9.94 -1.08
N ALA A 24 0.99 9.75 -0.85
CA ALA A 24 1.71 10.38 0.27
C ALA A 24 1.88 11.91 0.11
N GLU A 25 1.43 12.48 -1.01
CA GLU A 25 1.66 13.89 -1.36
C GLU A 25 0.75 14.88 -0.62
N GLY A 26 -0.25 14.35 0.09
CA GLY A 26 -1.10 15.14 0.98
C GLY A 26 -2.27 15.83 0.29
N ARG A 27 -3.25 16.21 1.11
CA ARG A 27 -4.58 16.66 0.65
C ARG A 27 -4.55 17.97 -0.16
N GLU A 28 -3.68 18.91 0.20
CA GLU A 28 -3.61 20.21 -0.48
C GLU A 28 -3.20 20.05 -1.95
N LYS A 29 -2.12 19.29 -2.18
CA LYS A 29 -1.63 19.00 -3.53
C LYS A 29 -2.68 18.26 -4.35
N LEU A 30 -3.28 17.21 -3.79
CA LEU A 30 -4.35 16.46 -4.45
C LEU A 30 -5.57 17.33 -4.82
N ARG A 31 -5.93 18.34 -4.01
CA ARG A 31 -6.98 19.30 -4.37
C ARG A 31 -6.57 20.19 -5.53
N LYS A 32 -5.35 20.73 -5.47
CA LYS A 32 -4.80 21.61 -6.51
C LYS A 32 -4.74 20.91 -7.87
N GLU A 33 -4.42 19.62 -7.85
CA GLU A 33 -4.30 18.77 -9.04
C GLU A 33 -5.65 18.16 -9.48
N GLY A 34 -6.71 18.35 -8.70
CA GLY A 34 -8.04 17.79 -9.00
C GLY A 34 -8.13 16.27 -8.85
N THR A 35 -7.13 15.64 -8.22
CA THR A 35 -7.04 14.19 -8.00
C THR A 35 -7.54 13.77 -6.61
N LEU A 36 -7.91 14.72 -5.74
CA LEU A 36 -8.51 14.41 -4.45
C LEU A 36 -9.89 13.76 -4.65
N GLU A 37 -10.00 12.50 -4.24
CA GLU A 37 -11.26 11.77 -4.28
C GLU A 37 -12.26 12.26 -3.21
N PHE A 38 -13.54 12.28 -3.59
CA PHE A 38 -14.68 12.57 -2.71
C PHE A 38 -15.78 11.52 -2.94
N LEU A 39 -16.47 11.13 -1.88
CA LEU A 39 -17.67 10.29 -1.96
C LEU A 39 -18.92 11.18 -1.97
N LYS A 40 -19.88 10.84 -2.82
CA LYS A 40 -21.21 11.48 -2.87
C LYS A 40 -22.09 11.01 -1.71
N PRO A 41 -23.19 11.73 -1.42
CA PRO A 41 -24.18 11.26 -0.45
C PRO A 41 -24.67 9.85 -0.80
N GLY A 42 -24.52 8.92 0.15
CA GLY A 42 -24.91 7.51 -0.01
C GLY A 42 -23.92 6.64 -0.77
N GLU A 43 -22.84 7.20 -1.31
CA GLU A 43 -21.79 6.43 -1.97
C GLU A 43 -20.95 5.65 -0.95
N LYS A 44 -20.59 4.42 -1.30
CA LYS A 44 -19.77 3.53 -0.49
C LYS A 44 -18.57 3.10 -1.32
N LYS A 45 -17.40 3.04 -0.67
CA LYS A 45 -16.19 2.48 -1.24
C LYS A 45 -15.64 1.46 -0.24
N GLU A 46 -15.51 0.23 -0.70
CA GLU A 46 -15.04 -0.90 0.11
C GLU A 46 -13.60 -1.20 -0.28
N PHE A 47 -12.78 -1.49 0.71
CA PHE A 47 -11.38 -1.86 0.54
C PHE A 47 -11.13 -3.13 1.33
N GLU A 48 -10.57 -4.13 0.67
CA GLU A 48 -10.19 -5.39 1.28
C GLU A 48 -8.68 -5.55 1.16
N LEU A 49 -8.05 -5.88 2.27
CA LEU A 49 -6.61 -6.11 2.35
C LEU A 49 -6.35 -7.36 3.18
N GLU A 50 -5.40 -8.16 2.72
CA GLU A 50 -4.88 -9.30 3.45
C GLU A 50 -3.41 -9.08 3.78
N ILE A 51 -3.01 -9.40 5.02
CA ILE A 51 -1.61 -9.40 5.44
C ILE A 51 -1.33 -10.77 6.04
N GLY A 52 -0.38 -11.48 5.43
CA GLY A 52 0.03 -12.82 5.84
C GLY A 52 1.54 -12.91 6.04
N VAL A 53 1.96 -13.77 6.96
CA VAL A 53 3.39 -14.11 7.15
C VAL A 53 3.72 -15.32 6.30
N LEU A 54 4.66 -15.15 5.37
CA LEU A 54 5.22 -16.25 4.59
C LEU A 54 6.33 -16.93 5.38
N SER A 55 6.03 -18.11 5.95
CA SER A 55 7.00 -18.87 6.74
C SER A 55 7.85 -19.78 5.86
N GLY A 56 9.16 -19.52 5.83
CA GLY A 56 10.13 -20.36 5.14
C GLY A 56 10.19 -20.16 3.62
N LYS A 57 11.21 -20.79 3.01
CA LYS A 57 11.56 -20.59 1.60
C LYS A 57 10.47 -21.03 0.63
N GLU A 58 9.81 -22.16 0.90
CA GLU A 58 8.78 -22.71 0.03
C GLU A 58 7.56 -21.78 -0.09
N ALA A 59 7.10 -21.21 1.03
CA ALA A 59 5.99 -20.25 1.03
C ALA A 59 6.36 -18.99 0.24
N ILE A 60 7.59 -18.49 0.41
CA ILE A 60 8.10 -17.31 -0.30
C ILE A 60 8.18 -17.56 -1.80
N ASP A 61 8.72 -18.71 -2.23
CA ASP A 61 8.91 -19.01 -3.65
C ASP A 61 7.57 -19.24 -4.37
N ARG A 62 6.61 -19.88 -3.68
CA ARG A 62 5.24 -20.03 -4.19
C ARG A 62 4.60 -18.66 -4.42
N PHE A 63 4.63 -17.79 -3.41
CA PHE A 63 4.05 -16.44 -3.52
C PHE A 63 4.72 -15.62 -4.63
N LYS A 64 6.05 -15.72 -4.79
CA LYS A 64 6.76 -15.08 -5.91
C LYS A 64 6.29 -15.56 -7.28
N ALA A 65 5.98 -16.86 -7.42
CA ALA A 65 5.46 -17.40 -8.67
C ALA A 65 4.04 -16.89 -8.95
N GLU A 66 3.18 -16.82 -7.93
CA GLU A 66 1.83 -16.27 -8.02
C GLU A 66 1.85 -14.79 -8.44
N VAL A 67 2.65 -13.95 -7.77
CA VAL A 67 2.78 -12.52 -8.09
C VAL A 67 3.29 -12.29 -9.53
N LYS A 68 4.22 -13.12 -10.01
CA LYS A 68 4.74 -13.02 -11.39
C LYS A 68 3.73 -13.41 -12.47
N ALA A 69 2.65 -14.10 -12.10
CA ALA A 69 1.62 -14.53 -13.03
C ALA A 69 0.51 -13.48 -13.23
N ILE A 70 0.54 -12.38 -12.47
CA ILE A 70 -0.35 -11.21 -12.58
C ILE A 70 0.30 -10.18 -13.50
#